data_AF-A0A8J7KVH7-F1
#
_entry.id   AF-A0A8J7KVH7-F1
#
_cell.length_a   1.000
_cell.length_b   1.000
_cell.length_c   1.000
_cell.angle_alpha   90.00
_cell.angle_beta   90.00
_cell.angle_gamma   90.00
#
_symmetry.space_group_name_H-M   'P 1'
#
loop_
_entity.id
_entity.type
_entity.pdbx_description
1 polymer ?
#
loop_
_entity_poly.entity_id
_entity_poly.type
_entity_poly.pdbx_seq_one_letter_code
_entity_poly.pdbx_strand_id
1 'polypeptide(L)' 'MHPAWQKDPDLNLVQFLQKLAQEAGFQGQLSELTDDILIYHLKMRDTDKEQVIPGLKKDYEEDFKTALLRARGVIKD' A
#
# COMPACT_ATOMS: atom_id res chain seq x y z
N MET A 1 -5.97 -11.39 9.33
CA MET A 1 -4.99 -11.29 8.23
C MET A 1 -4.15 -12.56 8.26
N HIS A 2 -4.31 -13.45 7.30
CA HIS A 2 -3.39 -14.59 7.15
C HIS A 2 -2.10 -14.07 6.52
N PRO A 3 -0.92 -14.54 6.95
CA PRO A 3 0.34 -14.10 6.36
C PRO A 3 0.41 -14.40 4.86
N ALA A 4 0.87 -13.43 4.07
CA ALA A 4 0.85 -13.50 2.60
C ALA A 4 1.63 -14.70 2.04
N TRP A 5 2.65 -15.19 2.75
CA TRP A 5 3.44 -16.36 2.36
C TRP A 5 2.68 -17.69 2.45
N GLN A 6 1.57 -17.77 3.19
CA GLN A 6 0.77 -19.00 3.25
C GLN A 6 0.04 -19.32 1.94
N LYS A 7 -0.14 -18.32 1.06
CA LYS A 7 -0.73 -18.52 -0.27
C LYS A 7 0.25 -19.20 -1.23
N ASP A 8 1.55 -19.13 -0.94
CA ASP A 8 2.64 -19.66 -1.76
C ASP A 8 3.57 -20.53 -0.90
N PRO A 9 3.07 -21.63 -0.29
CA PRO A 9 3.81 -22.41 0.70
C PRO A 9 5.03 -23.14 0.14
N ASP A 10 5.07 -23.34 -1.18
CA ASP A 10 6.17 -24.01 -1.89
C ASP A 10 7.40 -23.10 -2.08
N LEU A 11 7.24 -21.78 -1.87
CA LEU A 11 8.32 -20.81 -2.01
C LEU A 11 9.06 -20.62 -0.69
N ASN A 12 10.39 -20.61 -0.76
CA ASN A 12 11.18 -20.08 0.36
C ASN A 12 11.05 -18.54 0.41
N LEU A 13 11.50 -17.95 1.53
CA LEU A 13 11.33 -16.52 1.77
C LEU A 13 11.96 -15.64 0.66
N VAL A 14 13.12 -16.01 0.13
CA VAL A 14 13.82 -15.24 -0.91
C VAL A 14 13.06 -15.32 -2.24
N GLN A 15 12.59 -16.51 -2.61
CA GLN A 15 11.76 -16.70 -3.81
C GLN A 15 10.45 -15.93 -3.70
N PHE A 16 9.83 -15.90 -2.53
CA PHE A 16 8.62 -15.12 -2.26
C PHE A 16 8.88 -13.61 -2.40
N LEU A 17 9.96 -13.10 -1.82
CA LEU A 17 10.35 -11.69 -1.96
C LEU A 17 10.65 -11.31 -3.42
N GLN A 18 11.29 -12.20 -4.17
CA GLN A 18 11.56 -11.97 -5.59
C GLN A 18 10.27 -11.96 -6.42
N LYS A 19 9.32 -12.85 -6.13
CA LYS A 19 7.98 -12.83 -6.74
C LYS A 19 7.27 -11.50 -6.45
N LEU A 20 7.27 -11.04 -5.20
CA LEU A 20 6.68 -9.74 -4.83
C LEU A 20 7.34 -8.57 -5.57
N ALA A 21 8.67 -8.57 -5.72
CA ALA A 21 9.38 -7.54 -6.45
C ALA A 21 8.94 -7.48 -7.93
N GLN A 22 8.80 -8.64 -8.57
CA GLN A 22 8.34 -8.75 -9.95
C GLN A 22 6.87 -8.31 -10.11
N GLU A 23 5.98 -8.70 -9.19
CA GLU A 23 4.58 -8.26 -9.18
C GLU A 23 4.46 -6.73 -8.99
N ALA A 24 5.39 -6.12 -8.24
CA ALA A 24 5.49 -4.67 -8.07
C ALA A 24 6.10 -3.94 -9.29
N GLY A 25 6.57 -4.67 -10.31
CA GLY A 25 7.23 -4.11 -11.49
C GLY A 25 8.67 -3.65 -11.24
N PHE A 26 9.30 -4.07 -10.13
CA PHE A 26 10.69 -3.75 -9.82
C PHE A 26 11.64 -4.58 -10.70
N GLN A 27 12.58 -3.90 -11.36
CA GLN A 27 13.51 -4.51 -12.33
C GLN A 27 14.96 -4.59 -11.84
N GLY A 28 15.24 -4.06 -10.64
CA GLY A 28 16.58 -4.07 -10.05
C GLY A 28 16.96 -5.40 -9.40
N GLN A 29 18.14 -5.44 -8.78
CA GLN A 29 18.56 -6.60 -8.00
C GLN A 29 17.78 -6.68 -6.69
N LEU A 30 17.56 -7.90 -6.17
CA LEU A 30 16.84 -8.07 -4.90
C LEU A 30 17.54 -7.34 -3.72
N SER A 31 18.86 -7.16 -3.79
CA SER A 31 19.63 -6.39 -2.81
C SER A 31 19.34 -4.89 -2.83
N GLU A 32 18.78 -4.37 -3.91
CA GLU A 32 18.41 -2.96 -4.10
C GLU A 32 16.93 -2.72 -3.77
N LEU A 33 16.19 -3.79 -3.44
CA LEU A 33 14.78 -3.70 -3.11
C LEU A 33 14.62 -3.09 -1.70
N THR A 34 13.95 -1.95 -1.65
CA THR A 34 13.66 -1.22 -0.42
C THR A 34 12.40 -1.75 0.27
N ASP A 35 12.33 -1.56 1.57
CA ASP A 35 11.23 -2.02 2.41
C ASP A 35 9.91 -1.30 2.12
N ASP A 36 9.94 -0.04 1.71
CA ASP A 36 8.76 0.73 1.30
C ASP A 36 8.03 0.10 0.08
N ILE A 37 8.75 -0.36 -0.94
CA ILE A 37 8.20 -1.07 -2.11
C ILE A 37 7.53 -2.37 -1.65
N LEU A 38 8.22 -3.15 -0.83
CA LEU A 38 7.72 -4.43 -0.30
C LEU A 38 6.46 -4.24 0.56
N ILE A 39 6.51 -3.30 1.51
CA ILE A 39 5.42 -3.02 2.45
C ILE A 39 4.21 -2.46 1.70
N TYR A 40 4.42 -1.54 0.75
CA TYR A 40 3.35 -1.02 -0.09
C TYR A 40 2.66 -2.15 -0.85
N HIS A 41 3.45 -2.98 -1.54
CA HIS A 41 2.88 -4.05 -2.35
C HIS A 41 2.16 -5.08 -1.49
N LEU A 42 2.71 -5.47 -0.34
CA LEU A 42 2.06 -6.38 0.62
C LEU A 42 0.73 -5.82 1.17
N LYS A 43 0.68 -4.52 1.46
CA LYS A 43 -0.56 -3.87 1.92
C LYS A 43 -1.62 -3.82 0.82
N MET A 44 -1.18 -3.61 -0.42
CA MET A 44 -2.08 -3.36 -1.55
C MET A 44 -2.45 -4.62 -2.35
N ARG A 45 -1.77 -5.75 -2.14
CA ARG A 45 -1.86 -6.98 -2.95
C ARG A 45 -3.27 -7.54 -3.11
N ASP A 46 -4.07 -7.44 -2.04
CA ASP A 46 -5.44 -7.98 -1.98
C ASP A 46 -6.52 -6.87 -1.93
N THR A 47 -6.13 -5.60 -2.12
CA THR A 47 -7.06 -4.47 -2.19
C THR A 47 -7.31 -4.08 -3.64
N ASP A 48 -8.50 -3.54 -3.90
CA ASP A 48 -8.82 -2.98 -5.21
C ASP A 48 -7.81 -1.90 -5.60
N LYS A 49 -7.50 -1.75 -6.89
CA LYS A 49 -6.55 -0.73 -7.37
C LYS A 49 -7.02 0.68 -7.07
N GLU A 50 -8.33 0.86 -6.92
CA GLU A 50 -8.93 2.15 -6.55
C GLU A 50 -9.07 2.34 -5.03
N GLN A 51 -8.72 1.34 -4.21
CA GLN A 51 -8.78 1.50 -2.77
C GLN A 51 -7.64 2.36 -2.24
N VAL A 52 -8.03 3.33 -1.42
CA VAL A 52 -7.12 4.18 -0.66
C VAL A 52 -6.30 3.32 0.31
N ILE A 53 -5.00 3.58 0.40
CA ILE A 53 -4.09 2.84 1.28
C ILE A 53 -4.63 2.85 2.72
N PRO A 54 -4.75 1.69 3.38
CA PRO A 54 -5.12 1.60 4.80
C PRO A 54 -4.18 2.44 5.66
N GLY A 55 -4.72 3.46 6.34
CA GLY A 55 -3.96 4.45 7.11
C GLY A 55 -4.10 5.87 6.53
N LEU A 56 -3.90 6.06 5.23
CA LEU A 56 -4.17 7.34 4.56
C LEU A 56 -5.68 7.65 4.51
N LYS A 57 -6.51 6.63 4.41
CA LYS A 57 -7.97 6.78 4.45
C LYS A 57 -8.47 7.43 5.75
N LYS A 58 -7.74 7.29 6.86
CA LYS A 58 -8.16 7.86 8.15
C LYS A 58 -8.19 9.40 8.11
N ASP A 59 -7.29 10.01 7.34
CA ASP A 59 -7.18 11.47 7.18
C ASP A 59 -7.77 11.95 5.84
N TYR A 60 -8.51 11.08 5.14
CA TYR A 60 -9.09 11.36 3.84
C TYR A 60 -10.43 12.10 4.01
N GLU A 61 -10.46 13.40 3.67
CA GLU A 61 -11.71 14.13 3.46
C GLU A 61 -12.15 14.04 2.00
N GLU A 62 -13.34 13.47 1.76
CA GLU A 62 -13.88 13.26 0.40
C GLU A 62 -14.20 14.58 -0.33
N ASP A 63 -14.53 15.64 0.40
CA ASP A 63 -14.79 16.96 -0.13
C ASP A 63 -13.66 17.94 0.22
N PHE A 64 -12.65 17.97 -0.66
CA PHE A 64 -11.49 18.86 -0.54
C PHE A 64 -11.87 20.33 -0.34
N LYS A 65 -12.96 20.79 -0.96
CA LYS A 65 -13.38 22.19 -0.84
C LYS A 65 -13.91 22.45 0.56
N THR A 66 -14.74 21.56 1.09
CA THR A 66 -15.25 21.68 2.46
C THR A 66 -14.13 21.55 3.48
N ALA A 67 -13.20 20.61 3.30
CA ALA A 67 -11.99 20.46 4.12
C ALA A 67 -11.19 21.77 4.19
N LEU A 68 -10.95 22.38 3.03
CA LEU A 68 -10.19 23.63 2.91
C LEU A 68 -10.91 24.81 3.57
N LEU A 69 -12.23 24.89 3.39
CA LEU A 69 -13.05 25.95 3.99
C LEU A 69 -13.16 25.81 5.52
N ARG A 70 -13.24 24.58 6.04
CA ARG A 70 -13.15 24.30 7.49
C ARG A 70 -11.79 24.67 8.05
N ALA A 71 -10.70 24.25 7.41
CA ALA A 71 -9.34 24.58 7.85
C ALA A 71 -9.07 26.09 7.87
N ARG A 72 -9.70 26.85 6.96
CA ARG A 72 -9.67 28.32 6.94
C ARG A 72 -10.68 28.99 7.89
N GLY A 73 -11.49 28.22 8.61
CA GLY A 73 -12.50 28.73 9.54
C GLY A 73 -13.70 29.42 8.88
N VAL A 74 -13.91 29.20 7.57
CA VAL A 74 -15.02 29.76 6.80
C VAL A 74 -16.32 29.01 7.09
N ILE A 75 -16.24 27.68 7.24
CA ILE A 75 -17.35 26.83 7.69
C ILE A 75 -17.07 26.45 9.14
N LYS A 76 -18.04 26.68 10.01
CA LYS A 76 -18.08 26.18 11.40
C LYS A 76 -19.23 25.17 11.47
N ASP A 77 -19.01 24.05 12.17
CA ASP A 77 -20.01 23.01 12.41
C ASP A 77 -21.35 23.56 12.90
#